data_AF-A0A660RLE0-F1
#
_entry.id   AF-A0A660RLE0-F1
#
_cell.length_a   1.000
_cell.length_b   1.000
_cell.length_c   1.000
_cell.angle_alpha   90.00
_cell.angle_beta   90.00
_cell.angle_gamma   90.00
#
_symmetry.space_group_name_H-M   'P 1'
#
loop_
_entity.id
_entity.type
_entity.pdbx_description
1 polymer ?
#
loop_
_entity_poly.entity_id
_entity_poly.type
_entity_poly.pdbx_seq_one_letter_code
_entity_poly.pdbx_strand_id
1 'polypeptide(L)'
;LVTVYIYAFMIGWNEYMFASIFLRGLPKLYTLPFGLNELFYTEHSVWGRMMAASILTAVPVVVMFMIFERYLTSGLTIGGVKE
;
A
#
# COMPACT_ATOMS: atom_id res chain seq x y z
N LEU A 1 1.13 2.83 -19.94
CA LEU A 1 0.74 3.91 -19.00
C LEU A 1 0.06 3.34 -17.75
N VAL A 2 -1.02 2.57 -17.87
CA VAL A 2 -1.69 1.92 -16.72
C VAL A 2 -0.75 1.01 -15.91
N THR A 3 0.07 0.20 -16.58
CA THR A 3 1.06 -0.67 -15.93
C THR A 3 2.15 0.11 -15.17
N VAL A 4 2.67 1.18 -15.76
CA VAL A 4 3.67 2.07 -15.15
C VAL A 4 3.09 2.77 -13.92
N TYR A 5 1.82 3.18 -13.97
CA TYR A 5 1.13 3.80 -12.85
C TYR A 5 0.95 2.83 -11.68
N ILE A 6 0.49 1.60 -11.93
CA ILE A 6 0.34 0.56 -10.89
C ILE A 6 1.70 0.26 -10.24
N TYR A 7 2.75 0.12 -11.05
CA TYR A 7 4.10 -0.16 -10.57
C TYR A 7 4.66 1.00 -9.71
N ALA A 8 4.50 2.24 -10.17
CA ALA A 8 4.91 3.42 -9.41
C ALA A 8 4.13 3.56 -8.10
N PHE A 9 2.82 3.27 -8.11
CA PHE A 9 2.01 3.26 -6.90
C PHE A 9 2.43 2.18 -5.92
N MET A 10 2.69 0.95 -6.39
CA MET A 10 3.18 -0.14 -5.52
C MET A 10 4.47 0.24 -4.80
N ILE A 11 5.42 0.85 -5.53
CA ILE A 11 6.68 1.31 -4.95
C ILE A 11 6.42 2.43 -3.94
N GLY A 12 5.71 3.48 -4.34
CA GLY A 12 5.47 4.64 -3.46
C GLY A 12 4.64 4.32 -2.23
N TRP A 13 3.66 3.41 -2.33
CA TRP A 13 2.81 2.99 -1.21
C TRP A 13 3.52 2.09 -0.21
N ASN A 14 4.47 1.26 -0.66
CA ASN A 14 5.26 0.39 0.21
C ASN A 14 6.57 1.04 0.69
N GLU A 15 6.85 2.28 0.30
CA GLU A 15 8.12 2.92 0.60
C GLU A 15 8.25 3.28 2.08
N TYR A 16 8.87 2.37 2.83
CA TYR A 16 9.10 2.48 4.27
C TYR A 16 10.38 3.25 4.60
N MET A 17 11.45 3.04 3.83
CA MET A 17 12.78 3.53 4.18
C MET A 17 12.83 5.06 4.15
N PHE A 18 12.27 5.68 3.10
CA PHE A 18 12.17 7.14 3.02
C PHE A 18 11.31 7.72 4.15
N ALA A 19 10.15 7.13 4.41
CA ALA A 19 9.26 7.55 5.50
C ALA A 19 9.97 7.48 6.87
N SER A 20 10.73 6.42 7.12
CA SER A 20 11.43 6.20 8.39
C SER A 20 12.54 7.21 8.69
N ILE A 21 13.15 7.79 7.67
CA ILE A 21 14.26 8.74 7.81
C ILE A 21 13.72 10.16 7.94
N PHE A 22 12.77 10.54 7.10
CA PHE A 22 12.28 11.92 7.01
C PHE A 22 11.16 12.27 7.98
N LEU A 23 10.31 11.28 8.33
CA LEU A 23 9.11 11.55 9.13
C LEU A 23 9.33 11.30 10.62
N ARG A 24 10.44 10.66 11.02
CA ARG A 24 10.74 10.33 12.42
C ARG A 24 10.69 11.58 13.31
N GLY A 25 9.75 11.62 14.26
CA GLY A 25 9.54 12.75 15.19
C GLY A 25 8.46 13.76 14.76
N LEU A 26 7.82 13.57 13.61
CA LEU A 26 6.70 14.40 13.11
C LEU A 26 5.41 13.56 12.97
N PRO A 27 4.74 13.18 14.07
CA PRO A 27 3.61 12.23 14.07
C PRO A 27 2.43 12.64 13.17
N LYS A 28 2.28 13.93 12.85
CA LYS A 28 1.24 14.43 11.94
C LYS A 28 1.48 14.15 10.46
N LEU A 29 2.72 13.83 10.08
CA LEU A 29 3.12 13.59 8.68
C LEU A 29 3.36 12.11 8.40
N TYR A 30 3.09 11.24 9.36
CA TYR A 30 3.36 9.82 9.23
C TYR A 30 2.55 9.23 8.09
N THR A 31 3.24 8.52 7.20
CA THR A 31 2.57 7.67 6.23
C THR A 31 1.92 6.50 6.97
N LEU A 32 0.79 6.05 6.44
CA LEU A 32 0.02 4.91 6.95
C LEU A 32 0.90 3.69 7.32
N PRO A 33 1.85 3.21 6.48
CA PRO A 33 2.76 2.11 6.82
C PRO A 33 3.82 2.47 7.88
N PHE A 34 4.30 3.72 7.92
CA PHE A 34 5.30 4.15 8.90
C PHE A 34 4.72 4.31 10.31
N GLY A 35 3.55 4.95 10.44
CA GLY A 35 2.87 5.10 11.73
C GLY A 35 2.42 3.78 12.33
N LEU A 36 2.15 2.78 11.49
CA LEU A 36 1.91 1.41 11.92
C LEU A 36 3.13 0.79 12.59
N ASN A 37 4.32 1.03 12.03
CA ASN A 37 5.58 0.51 12.56
C ASN A 37 5.90 1.09 13.94
N GLU A 38 5.63 2.38 14.17
CA GLU A 38 5.79 3.01 15.49
C GLU A 38 4.85 2.39 16.55
N LEU A 39 3.64 1.96 16.15
CA LEU A 39 2.70 1.26 17.02
C LEU A 39 3.23 -0.09 17.54
N PHE A 40 4.14 -0.77 16.81
CA PHE A 40 4.76 -2.03 17.27
C PHE A 40 5.69 -1.83 18.48
N TYR A 41 6.23 -0.62 18.67
CA TYR A 41 7.15 -0.32 19.77
C TYR A 41 6.45 0.16 21.05
N THR A 42 5.12 0.22 21.07
CA THR A 42 4.36 0.71 22.23
C THR A 42 3.94 -0.45 23.15
N GLU A 43 4.36 -0.38 24.41
CA GLU A 43 4.28 -1.42 25.47
C GLU A 43 2.85 -1.88 25.88
N HIS A 44 1.78 -1.23 25.40
CA HIS A 44 0.43 -1.45 25.95
C HIS A 44 -0.64 -1.76 24.90
N SER A 45 -1.09 -3.01 24.86
CA SER A 45 -2.37 -3.47 24.28
C SER A 45 -2.73 -2.90 22.90
N VAL A 46 -1.74 -2.83 22.00
CA VAL A 46 -1.93 -2.23 20.67
C VAL A 46 -2.36 -3.25 19.63
N TRP A 47 -2.37 -4.55 19.93
CA TRP A 47 -2.66 -5.62 18.97
C TRP A 47 -3.94 -5.38 18.15
N GLY A 48 -5.03 -4.93 18.78
CA GLY A 48 -6.26 -4.58 18.04
C GLY A 48 -6.10 -3.37 17.11
N ARG A 49 -5.40 -2.33 17.55
CA ARG A 49 -5.10 -1.14 16.73
C ARG A 49 -4.12 -1.45 15.61
N MET A 50 -3.18 -2.36 15.85
CA MET A 50 -2.17 -2.82 14.90
C MET A 50 -2.81 -3.66 13.79
N MET A 51 -3.75 -4.54 14.14
CA MET A 51 -4.55 -5.30 13.17
C MET A 51 -5.48 -4.37 12.36
N ALA A 52 -6.16 -3.43 13.02
CA ALA A 52 -7.00 -2.45 12.34
C ALA A 52 -6.20 -1.58 11.37
N ALA A 53 -5.02 -1.12 11.78
CA ALA A 53 -4.13 -0.34 10.92
C ALA A 53 -3.57 -1.18 9.76
N SER A 54 -3.26 -2.47 9.98
CA SER A 54 -2.79 -3.38 8.92
C SER A 54 -3.85 -3.63 7.85
N ILE A 55 -5.11 -3.72 8.26
CA ILE A 55 -6.23 -3.78 7.31
C ILE A 55 -6.34 -2.45 6.57
N LEU A 56 -6.22 -1.33 7.27
CA LEU A 56 -6.32 0.01 6.68
C LEU A 56 -5.22 0.32 5.67
N THR A 57 -4.00 -0.20 5.85
CA THR A 57 -2.91 -0.08 4.86
C THR A 57 -3.14 -0.95 3.62
N ALA A 58 -3.82 -2.08 3.76
CA ALA A 58 -4.17 -2.97 2.66
C ALA A 58 -5.37 -2.46 1.83
N VAL A 59 -6.33 -1.77 2.45
CA VAL A 59 -7.53 -1.21 1.79
C VAL A 59 -7.22 -0.45 0.48
N PRO A 60 -6.33 0.56 0.46
CA PRO A 60 -6.07 1.32 -0.77
C PRO A 60 -5.43 0.48 -1.86
N VAL A 61 -4.59 -0.51 -1.52
CA VAL A 61 -4.05 -1.47 -2.51
C VAL A 61 -5.16 -2.30 -3.12
N VAL A 62 -6.09 -2.80 -2.29
CA VAL A 62 -7.24 -3.60 -2.71
C VAL A 62 -8.22 -2.79 -3.56
N VAL A 63 -8.52 -1.55 -3.17
CA VAL A 63 -9.36 -0.63 -3.95
C VAL A 63 -8.71 -0.33 -5.30
N MET A 64 -7.41 -0.07 -5.31
CA MET A 64 -6.69 0.18 -6.55
C MET A 64 -6.71 -1.05 -7.46
N PHE A 65 -6.50 -2.24 -6.88
CA PHE A 65 -6.58 -3.50 -7.61
C PHE A 65 -7.97 -3.71 -8.23
N MET A 66 -9.06 -3.48 -7.49
CA MET A 66 -10.42 -3.59 -8.03
C MET A 66 -10.68 -2.63 -9.21
N ILE A 67 -10.15 -1.40 -9.15
CA ILE A 67 -10.28 -0.43 -10.24
C ILE A 67 -9.50 -0.90 -11.49
N PHE A 68 -8.30 -1.45 -11.29
CA PHE A 68 -7.42 -1.88 -12.37
C PHE A 68 -7.64 -3.30 -12.87
N GLU A 69 -8.37 -4.13 -12.12
CA GLU A 69 -8.77 -5.49 -12.49
C GLU A 69 -9.39 -5.53 -13.89
N ARG A 70 -10.26 -4.57 -14.22
CA ARG A 70 -10.89 -4.47 -15.54
C ARG A 70 -9.90 -4.21 -16.68
N TYR A 71 -8.84 -3.44 -16.41
CA TYR A 71 -7.80 -3.13 -17.40
C TYR A 71 -6.78 -4.27 -17.54
N LEU A 72 -6.52 -5.01 -16.46
CA LEU A 72 -5.66 -6.20 -16.47
C LEU A 72 -6.36 -7.38 -17.15
N THR A 73 -7.64 -7.61 -16.86
CA THR A 73 -8.44 -8.67 -17.48
C THR A 73 -8.68 -8.44 -18.97
N SER A 74 -8.95 -7.20 -19.40
CA SER A 74 -9.07 -6.90 -20.83
C SER A 74 -7.74 -7.01 -21.59
N GLY A 75 -6.60 -6.77 -20.91
CA GLY A 75 -5.26 -6.91 -21.50
C GLY A 75 -4.78 -8.36 -21.61
N LEU A 76 -5.09 -9.21 -20.62
CA LEU A 76 -4.77 -10.64 -20.62
C LEU A 76 -5.52 -11.43 -21.70
N THR A 77 -6.71 -10.98 -22.10
CA THR A 77 -7.49 -11.62 -23.18
C THR A 77 -7.06 -11.23 -24.59
N ILE A 78 -6.32 -10.13 -24.77
CA ILE A 78 -5.90 -9.64 -26.10
C ILE A 78 -4.66 -10.39 -26.62
N GLY A 79 -3.83 -10.95 -25.73
CA GLY A 79 -2.65 -11.75 -26.11
C GLY A 79 -2.86 -13.27 -26.15
N GLY A 80 -4.04 -13.77 -25.78
CA GLY A 80 -4.34 -15.20 -25.65
C GLY A 80 -5.16 -15.82 -26.79
N VAL A 81 -5.52 -15.05 -27.81
CA VAL A 81 -6.24 -15.57 -28.99
C VAL A 81 -5.41 -15.33 -30.25
N LYS A 82 -4.78 -16.43 -30.70
CA LYS A 82 -4.27 -16.75 -32.04
C LYS A 82 -3.35 -15.71 -32.70
N GLU A 83 -2.03 -15.91 -32.58
CA GLU A 83 -1.21 -16.65 -33.57
C GLU A 83 -0.12 -17.45 -32.84
#